data_AF-A0A0R1VFQ8-F1
#
_entry.id   AF-A0A0R1VFQ8-F1
#
_cell.length_a   1.000
_cell.length_b   1.000
_cell.length_c   1.000
_cell.angle_alpha   90.00
_cell.angle_beta   90.00
_cell.angle_gamma   90.00
#
_symmetry.space_group_name_H-M   'P 1'
#
loop_
_entity.id
_entity.type
_entity.pdbx_description
1 polymer ?
#
loop_
_entity_poly.entity_id
_entity_poly.type
_entity_poly.pdbx_seq_one_letter_code
_entity_poly.pdbx_strand_id
1 'polypeptide(L)'
;MNVLGDKAIVRRLAEMGMISGKKVTVISLSTDSSGMMIYFQGQRLAISLDIAERIVVRDVKEAAGDKLRSLSDLHVGKSGIIRKMVGDRALRRRLLDMGLTNKTVVKVNQIAPLGDPIELMVRGYKLSLRKRDASCVLIEEV
;
A
#
# COMPACT_ATOMS: atom_id res chain seq x y z
N MET A 1 -7.95 11.93 -6.32
CA MET A 1 -7.84 12.89 -7.43
C MET A 1 -8.37 14.24 -6.95
N ASN A 2 -7.63 15.34 -7.10
CA ASN A 2 -8.13 16.69 -6.83
C ASN A 2 -8.22 17.42 -8.17
N VAL A 3 -9.34 18.09 -8.44
CA VAL A 3 -9.59 18.75 -9.73
C VAL A 3 -9.38 20.25 -9.54
N LEU A 4 -8.39 20.84 -10.21
CA LEU A 4 -8.10 22.28 -10.18
C LEU A 4 -8.50 22.88 -11.53
N GLY A 5 -9.53 23.73 -11.59
CA GLY A 5 -9.93 24.33 -12.87
C GLY A 5 -11.19 25.19 -12.83
N ASP A 6 -11.55 25.70 -14.01
CA ASP A 6 -12.75 26.51 -14.25
C ASP A 6 -14.03 25.78 -13.82
N LYS A 7 -14.98 26.50 -13.23
CA LYS A 7 -16.21 25.95 -12.63
C LYS A 7 -17.04 25.13 -13.63
N ALA A 8 -17.00 25.48 -14.91
CA ALA A 8 -17.69 24.74 -15.97
C ALA A 8 -17.12 23.33 -16.18
N ILE A 9 -15.79 23.17 -16.15
CA ILE A 9 -15.11 21.89 -16.35
C ILE A 9 -15.28 21.00 -15.12
N VAL A 10 -15.14 21.57 -13.92
CA VAL A 10 -15.34 20.83 -12.67
C VAL A 10 -16.76 20.28 -12.58
N ARG A 11 -17.77 21.09 -12.95
CA ARG A 11 -19.17 20.66 -12.98
C ARG A 11 -19.40 19.53 -13.99
N ARG A 12 -18.85 19.65 -15.20
CA ARG A 12 -18.99 18.61 -16.24
C ARG A 12 -18.32 17.29 -15.85
N LEU A 13 -17.14 17.34 -15.22
CA LEU A 13 -16.47 16.15 -14.69
C LEU A 13 -17.27 15.52 -13.54
N ALA A 14 -17.85 16.34 -12.65
CA ALA A 14 -18.69 15.87 -11.56
C ALA A 14 -20.00 15.21 -12.06
N GLU A 15 -20.63 15.76 -13.09
CA GLU A 15 -21.81 15.17 -13.76
C GLU A 15 -21.50 13.80 -14.39
N MET A 16 -20.28 13.61 -14.91
CA MET A 16 -19.78 12.30 -15.37
C MET A 16 -19.32 11.38 -14.23
N GLY A 17 -19.47 11.79 -12.96
CA GLY A 17 -19.07 11.02 -11.79
C GLY A 17 -17.58 11.09 -11.44
N MET A 18 -16.78 11.83 -12.20
CA MET A 18 -15.34 12.05 -11.96
C MET A 18 -15.12 13.09 -10.85
N ILE A 19 -15.46 12.71 -9.62
CA ILE A 19 -15.26 13.50 -8.40
C ILE A 19 -14.01 13.07 -7.62
N SER A 20 -13.63 13.86 -6.62
CA SER A 20 -12.53 13.51 -5.72
C SER A 20 -12.73 12.13 -5.07
N GLY A 21 -11.62 11.42 -4.85
CA GLY A 21 -11.63 10.06 -4.29
C GLY A 21 -11.99 8.93 -5.26
N LYS A 22 -12.37 9.22 -6.51
CA LYS A 22 -12.65 8.16 -7.49
C LYS A 22 -11.38 7.68 -8.19
N LYS A 23 -11.35 6.39 -8.52
CA LYS A 23 -10.25 5.70 -9.21
C LYS A 23 -10.43 5.82 -10.72
N VAL A 24 -9.34 6.08 -11.42
CA VAL A 24 -9.29 6.21 -12.88
C VAL A 24 -8.09 5.38 -13.36
N THR A 25 -8.24 4.67 -14.48
CA THR A 25 -7.14 3.93 -15.12
C THR A 25 -6.72 4.63 -16.39
N VAL A 26 -5.44 4.93 -16.56
CA VAL A 26 -4.91 5.48 -17.82
C VAL A 26 -4.67 4.33 -18.79
N ILE A 27 -5.24 4.42 -20.00
CA ILE A 27 -5.14 3.37 -21.03
C ILE A 27 -4.01 3.68 -22.01
N SER A 28 -3.93 4.92 -22.49
CA SER A 28 -2.88 5.35 -23.41
C SER A 28 -2.53 6.83 -23.20
N LEU A 29 -1.24 7.11 -23.20
CA LEU A 29 -0.67 8.45 -23.29
C LEU A 29 -0.31 8.65 -24.76
N SER A 30 -1.17 9.29 -25.54
CA SER A 30 -0.84 9.57 -26.94
C SER A 30 0.23 10.66 -26.96
N THR A 31 1.42 10.33 -27.48
CA THR A 31 2.56 11.27 -27.63
C THR A 31 2.27 12.39 -28.62
N ASP A 32 1.23 12.22 -29.44
CA ASP A 32 1.00 13.03 -30.64
C ASP A 32 -0.26 13.88 -30.44
N SER A 33 -0.25 14.78 -29.47
CA SER A 33 -1.19 15.92 -29.28
C SER A 33 -2.71 15.63 -29.23
N SER A 34 -3.15 14.37 -29.27
CA SER A 34 -4.57 13.99 -29.44
C SER A 34 -5.30 13.73 -28.11
N GLY A 35 -4.65 14.01 -26.98
CA GLY A 35 -5.18 13.76 -25.64
C GLY A 35 -4.85 12.36 -25.09
N MET A 36 -5.41 12.06 -23.92
CA MET A 36 -5.21 10.83 -23.16
C MET A 36 -6.50 10.03 -23.12
N MET A 37 -6.41 8.71 -23.25
CA MET A 37 -7.57 7.83 -23.04
C MET A 37 -7.55 7.26 -21.62
N ILE A 38 -8.65 7.44 -20.90
CA ILE A 38 -8.85 6.91 -19.55
C ILE A 38 -10.01 5.91 -19.53
N TYR A 39 -9.98 5.01 -18.54
CA TYR A 39 -11.10 4.17 -18.17
C TYR A 39 -11.67 4.65 -16.83
N PHE A 40 -12.97 4.90 -16.81
CA PHE A 40 -13.69 5.33 -15.63
C PHE A 40 -15.08 4.69 -15.58
N GLN A 41 -15.41 4.03 -14.47
CA GLN A 41 -16.73 3.41 -14.24
C GLN A 41 -17.27 2.55 -15.39
N GLY A 42 -16.41 1.77 -16.05
CA GLY A 42 -16.83 0.91 -17.16
C GLY A 42 -16.72 1.56 -18.54
N GLN A 43 -16.50 2.88 -18.60
CA GLN A 43 -16.45 3.65 -19.84
C GLN A 43 -15.03 4.09 -20.19
N ARG A 44 -14.70 4.08 -21.48
CA ARG A 44 -13.49 4.70 -22.04
C ARG A 44 -13.80 6.16 -22.36
N LEU A 45 -13.08 7.09 -21.76
CA LEU A 45 -13.19 8.52 -22.06
C LEU A 45 -11.90 9.03 -22.69
N ALA A 46 -12.03 9.85 -23.73
CA ALA A 46 -10.94 10.65 -24.27
C ALA A 46 -10.90 11.99 -23.55
N ILE A 47 -9.72 12.38 -23.05
CA ILE A 47 -9.48 13.60 -22.31
C ILE A 47 -8.44 14.42 -23.08
N SER A 48 -8.72 15.69 -23.36
CA SER A 48 -7.74 16.60 -23.97
C SER A 48 -6.57 16.89 -23.02
N LEU A 49 -5.41 17.27 -23.55
CA LEU A 49 -4.24 17.66 -22.74
C LEU A 49 -4.57 18.77 -21.73
N ASP A 50 -5.34 19.76 -22.15
CA ASP A 50 -5.82 20.88 -21.33
C ASP A 50 -6.67 20.44 -20.11
N ILE A 51 -7.44 19.35 -20.23
CA ILE A 51 -8.17 18.76 -19.10
C ILE A 51 -7.23 17.87 -18.26
N ALA A 52 -6.31 17.15 -18.90
CA ALA A 52 -5.37 16.27 -18.22
C ALA A 52 -4.42 17.04 -17.28
N GLU A 53 -3.91 18.20 -17.69
CA GLU A 53 -3.03 19.05 -16.87
C GLU A 53 -3.71 19.60 -15.61
N ARG A 54 -5.04 19.69 -15.63
CA ARG A 54 -5.88 20.19 -14.53
C ARG A 54 -6.35 19.11 -13.56
N ILE A 55 -6.10 17.84 -13.91
CA ILE A 55 -6.50 16.67 -13.15
C ILE A 55 -5.30 16.16 -12.36
N VAL A 56 -5.29 16.40 -11.05
CA VAL A 56 -4.26 15.86 -10.17
C VAL A 56 -4.68 14.47 -9.70
N VAL A 57 -4.08 13.44 -10.26
CA VAL A 57 -4.22 12.05 -9.78
C VAL A 57 -3.12 11.72 -8.78
N ARG A 58 -3.43 10.79 -7.87
CA ARG A 58 -2.42 10.10 -7.06
C ARG A 58 -2.41 8.65 -7.52
N ASP A 59 -1.25 7.99 -7.48
CA ASP A 59 -1.17 6.58 -7.81
C ASP A 59 -2.11 5.78 -6.89
N VAL A 60 -2.95 4.93 -7.46
CA VAL A 60 -3.94 4.14 -6.71
C VAL A 60 -3.25 3.07 -5.86
N LYS A 61 -1.98 2.72 -6.15
CA LYS A 61 -1.13 1.91 -5.25
C LYS A 61 -0.86 2.60 -3.92
N GLU A 62 -1.00 3.92 -3.84
CA GLU A 62 -0.83 4.70 -2.60
C GLU A 62 -2.16 5.05 -1.91
N ALA A 63 -3.30 4.77 -2.53
CA ALA A 63 -4.61 5.22 -2.07
C ALA A 63 -5.43 4.16 -1.30
N ALA A 64 -4.85 3.01 -1.00
CA ALA A 64 -5.34 2.11 0.04
C ALA A 64 -4.24 2.00 1.10
N GLY A 65 -4.55 2.44 2.32
CA GLY A 65 -3.66 2.37 3.47
C GLY A 65 -3.06 0.99 3.62
N ASP A 66 -1.74 0.95 3.49
CA ASP A 66 -0.80 0.30 4.40
C ASP A 66 0.56 0.45 3.73
N LYS A 67 1.40 1.35 4.24
CA LYS A 67 2.84 1.27 3.94
C LYS A 67 3.33 -0.03 4.58
N LEU A 68 3.17 -1.13 3.85
CA LEU A 68 3.64 -2.43 4.27
C LEU A 68 5.17 -2.36 4.35
N ARG A 69 5.68 -2.46 5.57
CA ARG A 69 7.11 -2.53 5.86
C ARG A 69 7.46 -3.95 6.25
N SER A 70 8.72 -4.30 6.09
CA SER A 70 9.22 -5.53 6.65
C SER A 70 9.25 -5.46 8.17
N LEU A 71 8.90 -6.56 8.85
CA LEU A 71 9.05 -6.69 10.29
C LEU A 71 10.52 -6.57 10.72
N SER A 72 11.47 -6.92 9.84
CA SER A 72 12.91 -6.74 10.10
C SER A 72 13.35 -5.28 10.26
N ASP A 73 12.55 -4.35 9.75
CA ASP A 73 12.87 -2.92 9.70
C ASP A 73 12.16 -2.15 10.83
N LEU A 74 11.35 -2.85 11.63
CA LEU A 74 10.65 -2.29 12.77
C LEU A 74 11.64 -2.06 13.92
N HIS A 75 11.66 -0.83 14.44
CA HIS A 75 12.61 -0.44 15.49
C HIS A 75 12.18 -1.00 16.85
N VAL A 76 13.15 -1.16 17.75
CA VAL A 76 12.88 -1.57 19.14
C VAL A 76 11.86 -0.64 19.80
N GLY A 77 10.88 -1.22 20.47
CA GLY A 77 9.77 -0.51 21.12
C GLY A 77 8.59 -0.20 20.20
N LYS A 78 8.72 -0.36 18.88
CA LYS A 78 7.63 -0.15 17.92
C LYS A 78 6.76 -1.39 17.72
N SER A 79 5.54 -1.16 17.29
CA SER A 79 4.53 -2.18 17.06
C SER A 79 4.06 -2.18 15.61
N GLY A 80 3.59 -3.33 15.17
CA GLY A 80 3.01 -3.50 13.84
C GLY A 80 1.97 -4.61 13.80
N ILE A 81 1.06 -4.51 12.85
CA ILE A 81 0.05 -5.52 12.55
C ILE A 81 0.53 -6.33 11.35
N ILE A 82 0.62 -7.65 11.48
CA ILE A 82 0.96 -8.53 10.36
C ILE A 82 -0.16 -8.45 9.31
N ARG A 83 0.20 -8.14 8.07
CA ARG A 83 -0.73 -8.08 6.94
C ARG A 83 -0.47 -9.16 5.91
N LYS A 84 0.79 -9.51 5.70
CA LYS A 84 1.18 -10.49 4.68
C LYS A 84 2.48 -11.18 5.09
N MET A 85 2.59 -12.46 4.79
CA MET A 85 3.86 -13.19 4.85
C MET A 85 4.22 -13.59 3.43
N VAL A 86 5.49 -13.43 3.04
CA VAL A 86 6.08 -13.89 1.78
C VAL A 86 7.04 -15.04 2.06
N GLY A 87 7.60 -15.67 1.02
CA GLY A 87 8.45 -16.85 1.17
C GLY A 87 7.72 -18.18 0.91
N ASP A 88 8.48 -19.26 1.05
CA ASP A 88 8.01 -20.60 0.71
C ASP A 88 6.92 -21.13 1.66
N ARG A 89 6.33 -22.28 1.29
CA ARG A 89 5.26 -22.90 2.07
C ARG A 89 5.74 -23.35 3.46
N ALA A 90 6.97 -23.84 3.56
CA ALA A 90 7.51 -24.38 4.81
C ALA A 90 7.72 -23.26 5.85
N LEU A 91 8.32 -22.15 5.44
CA LEU A 91 8.50 -20.94 6.25
C LEU A 91 7.16 -20.39 6.69
N ARG A 92 6.22 -20.18 5.77
CA ARG A 92 4.88 -19.68 6.11
C ARG A 92 4.18 -20.58 7.13
N ARG A 93 4.27 -21.90 6.96
CA ARG A 93 3.67 -22.84 7.91
C ARG A 93 4.28 -22.70 9.30
N ARG A 94 5.61 -22.66 9.38
CA ARG A 94 6.33 -22.48 10.64
C ARG A 94 5.98 -21.16 11.33
N LEU A 95 5.88 -20.05 10.58
CA LEU A 95 5.48 -18.74 11.12
C LEU A 95 4.05 -18.81 11.71
N LEU A 96 3.12 -19.47 11.01
CA LEU A 96 1.76 -19.69 11.51
C LEU A 96 1.75 -20.54 12.79
N ASP A 97 2.52 -21.64 12.81
CA ASP A 97 2.64 -22.52 13.98
C ASP A 97 3.28 -21.76 15.18
N MET A 98 4.12 -20.76 14.92
CA MET A 98 4.70 -19.85 15.92
C MET A 98 3.76 -18.71 16.36
N GLY A 99 2.52 -18.64 15.85
CA GLY A 99 1.52 -17.63 16.21
C GLY A 99 1.59 -16.31 15.42
N LEU A 100 2.47 -16.23 14.41
CA LEU A 100 2.56 -15.10 13.48
C LEU A 100 1.52 -15.28 12.37
N THR A 101 0.31 -14.81 12.64
CA THR A 101 -0.85 -14.91 11.73
C THR A 101 -1.24 -13.54 11.19
N ASN A 102 -2.00 -13.50 10.10
CA ASN A 102 -2.58 -12.25 9.62
C ASN A 102 -3.40 -11.57 10.73
N LYS A 103 -3.29 -10.25 10.85
CA LYS A 103 -3.87 -9.39 11.89
C LYS A 103 -3.29 -9.58 13.30
N THR A 104 -2.23 -10.38 13.49
CA THR A 104 -1.52 -10.42 14.77
C THR A 104 -0.76 -9.12 14.99
N VAL A 105 -0.93 -8.53 16.18
CA VAL A 105 -0.10 -7.43 16.66
C VAL A 105 1.22 -8.00 17.18
N VAL A 106 2.32 -7.41 16.73
CA VAL A 106 3.68 -7.72 17.20
C VAL A 106 4.36 -6.45 17.68
N LYS A 107 5.22 -6.56 18.69
CA LYS A 107 6.06 -5.46 19.18
C LYS A 107 7.50 -5.91 19.21
N VAL A 108 8.43 -5.12 18.69
CA VAL A 108 9.86 -5.42 18.82
C VAL A 108 10.28 -5.12 20.26
N ASN A 109 10.68 -6.16 20.99
CA ASN A 109 11.16 -6.02 22.37
C ASN A 109 12.67 -5.75 22.40
N GLN A 110 13.44 -6.48 21.61
CA GLN A 110 14.89 -6.33 21.54
C GLN A 110 15.42 -6.84 20.20
N ILE A 111 16.57 -6.36 19.77
CA ILE A 111 17.35 -6.92 18.66
C ILE A 111 18.68 -7.36 19.25
N ALA A 112 19.16 -8.55 18.88
CA ALA A 112 20.45 -9.05 19.35
C ALA A 112 21.60 -8.09 18.98
N PRO A 113 22.74 -8.10 19.70
CA PRO A 113 23.84 -7.15 19.48
C PRO A 113 24.39 -7.10 18.04
N LEU A 114 24.36 -8.24 17.34
CA LEU A 114 24.80 -8.38 15.96
C LEU A 114 23.68 -8.18 14.93
N GLY A 115 22.49 -7.77 15.37
CA GLY A 115 21.33 -7.50 14.52
C GLY A 115 20.41 -8.69 14.25
N ASP A 116 20.76 -9.91 14.69
CA ASP A 116 19.98 -11.14 14.51
C ASP A 116 20.20 -12.08 15.71
N PRO A 117 19.14 -12.67 16.33
CA PRO A 117 17.71 -12.55 16.03
C PRO A 117 17.01 -11.30 16.59
N ILE A 118 15.77 -11.09 16.13
CA ILE A 118 14.84 -10.08 16.64
C ILE A 118 13.90 -10.74 17.65
N GLU A 119 13.81 -10.20 18.86
CA GLU A 119 12.84 -10.62 19.88
C GLU A 119 11.56 -9.80 19.76
N LEU A 120 10.44 -10.49 19.61
CA LEU A 120 9.11 -9.93 19.45
C LEU A 120 8.25 -10.27 20.66
N MET A 121 7.34 -9.38 21.04
CA MET A 121 6.20 -9.72 21.88
C MET A 121 5.00 -10.02 20.98
N VAL A 122 4.48 -11.24 21.09
CA VAL A 122 3.38 -11.76 20.27
C VAL A 122 2.41 -12.45 21.22
N ARG A 123 1.14 -12.05 21.22
CA ARG A 123 0.07 -12.70 22.04
C ARG A 123 0.46 -12.94 23.51
N GLY A 124 1.20 -12.01 24.11
CA GLY A 124 1.62 -12.08 25.52
C GLY A 124 2.87 -12.91 25.81
N TYR A 125 3.56 -13.46 24.81
CA TYR A 125 4.84 -14.15 24.99
C TYR A 125 5.95 -13.56 24.13
N LYS A 126 7.19 -13.87 24.50
CA LYS A 126 8.39 -13.49 23.74
C LYS A 126 8.70 -14.53 22.68
N LEU A 127 8.94 -14.07 21.45
CA LEU A 127 9.27 -14.89 20.30
C LEU A 127 10.58 -14.40 19.69
N SER A 128 11.60 -15.24 19.66
CA SER A 128 12.84 -14.95 18.92
C SER A 128 12.69 -15.41 17.48
N LEU A 129 12.83 -14.47 16.54
CA LEU A 129 12.70 -14.71 15.10
C LEU A 129 13.98 -14.26 14.40
N ARG A 130 14.53 -15.12 13.54
CA ARG A 130 15.68 -14.73 12.71
C ARG A 130 15.28 -13.57 11.81
N LYS A 131 16.17 -12.59 11.64
CA LYS A 131 15.97 -11.40 10.80
C LYS A 131 15.61 -11.76 9.36
N ARG A 132 16.17 -12.85 8.83
CA ARG A 132 15.82 -13.38 7.49
C ARG A 132 14.38 -13.91 7.39
N ASP A 133 13.86 -14.46 8.49
CA ASP A 133 12.49 -14.98 8.54
C ASP A 133 11.53 -13.79 8.79
N ALA A 134 11.94 -12.83 9.62
CA ALA A 134 11.24 -11.56 9.84
C ALA A 134 11.16 -10.69 8.58
N SER A 135 12.17 -10.73 7.70
CA SER A 135 12.14 -10.00 6.42
C SER A 135 11.06 -10.49 5.46
N CYS A 136 10.57 -11.70 5.70
CA CYS A 136 9.44 -12.28 4.97
C CYS A 136 8.08 -11.92 5.58
N VAL A 137 8.01 -11.15 6.67
CA VAL A 137 6.77 -10.72 7.31
C VAL A 137 6.54 -9.25 7.04
N LEU A 138 5.44 -8.92 6.35
CA LEU A 138 5.03 -7.56 6.06
C LEU A 138 4.00 -7.09 7.08
N ILE A 139 4.26 -5.92 7.64
CA ILE A 139 3.48 -5.27 8.69
C ILE A 139 3.02 -3.89 8.28
N GLU A 140 1.91 -3.47 8.87
CA GLU A 140 1.51 -2.06 8.98
C GLU A 140 1.93 -1.56 10.37
N GLU A 141 2.69 -0.47 10.45
CA GLU A 141 3.13 0.12 11.72
C GLU A 141 1.95 0.81 12.43
N VAL A 142 1.85 0.65 13.76
CA VAL A 142 0.81 1.21 14.63
C VAL A 142 1.39 2.01 15.79
#